data_AF-A0A4R9VPE1-F1
#
_entry.id   AF-A0A4R9VPE1-F1
#
_cell.length_a   1.000
_cell.length_b   1.000
_cell.length_c   1.000
_cell.angle_alpha   90.00
_cell.angle_beta   90.00
_cell.angle_gamma   90.00
#
_symmetry.space_group_name_H-M   'P 1'
#
loop_
_entity.id
_entity.type
_entity.pdbx_description
1 polymer ?
#
loop_
_entity_poly.entity_id
_entity_poly.type
_entity_poly.pdbx_seq_one_letter_code
_entity_poly.pdbx_strand_id
1 'polypeptide(L)'
;IDQYRDIESLNAYKKLKAEGYPETEILTILGQKSRDNSRTPVQWTSGENAGFTSGTPWIDIPDNYREINVEAAIEDDQSILQTYRKLIKLRHEHDIITYGNIEPLYMDHDGLFVYKRHYKDETWLV
;
A
#
# COMPACT_ATOMS: atom_id res chain seq x y z
N ILE A 1 -13.00 -13.80 12.79
CA ILE A 1 -13.86 -13.03 11.86
C ILE A 1 -14.21 -11.64 12.41
N ASP A 2 -14.29 -11.45 13.72
CA ASP A 2 -14.76 -10.20 14.35
C ASP A 2 -13.86 -8.97 14.16
N GLN A 3 -12.66 -9.13 13.60
CA GLN A 3 -11.76 -8.03 13.24
C GLN A 3 -12.15 -7.33 11.93
N TYR A 4 -13.02 -7.97 11.13
CA TYR A 4 -13.48 -7.43 9.84
C TYR A 4 -14.74 -6.58 10.01
N ARG A 5 -14.92 -5.60 9.12
CA ARG A 5 -16.08 -4.71 9.06
C ARG A 5 -16.76 -4.74 7.68
N ASP A 6 -16.05 -5.16 6.64
CA ASP A 6 -16.53 -5.19 5.28
C ASP A 6 -17.65 -6.21 5.09
N ILE A 7 -18.81 -5.74 4.64
CA ILE A 7 -20.00 -6.58 4.42
C ILE A 7 -19.69 -7.73 3.44
N GLU A 8 -18.87 -7.48 2.42
CA GLU A 8 -18.45 -8.49 1.45
C GLU A 8 -17.64 -9.61 2.11
N SER A 9 -16.63 -9.26 2.92
CA SER A 9 -15.83 -10.21 3.70
C SER A 9 -16.68 -11.01 4.69
N LEU A 10 -17.62 -10.36 5.38
CA LEU A 10 -18.54 -11.04 6.32
C LEU A 10 -19.49 -12.01 5.60
N ASN A 11 -19.99 -11.65 4.43
CA ASN A 11 -20.84 -12.51 3.61
C ASN A 11 -20.05 -13.68 3.01
N ALA A 12 -18.84 -13.42 2.51
CA ALA A 12 -17.94 -14.45 2.01
C ALA A 12 -17.59 -15.46 3.11
N TYR A 13 -17.31 -14.98 4.32
CA TYR A 13 -17.08 -15.85 5.48
C TYR A 13 -18.26 -16.78 5.74
N LYS A 14 -19.48 -16.22 5.85
CA LYS A 14 -20.70 -17.00 6.11
C LYS A 14 -20.94 -18.04 5.02
N LYS A 15 -20.77 -17.66 3.75
CA LYS A 15 -20.95 -18.54 2.60
C LYS A 15 -19.95 -19.71 2.63
N LEU A 16 -18.66 -19.43 2.71
CA LEU A 16 -17.61 -20.45 2.70
C LEU A 16 -17.70 -21.38 3.92
N LYS A 17 -18.06 -20.84 5.08
CA LYS A 17 -18.30 -21.65 6.28
C LYS A 17 -19.48 -22.61 6.09
N ALA A 18 -20.56 -22.16 5.44
CA ALA A 18 -21.72 -23.01 5.12
C ALA A 18 -21.38 -24.09 4.07
N GLU A 19 -20.43 -23.82 3.19
CA GLU A 19 -19.89 -24.79 2.21
C GLU A 19 -18.90 -25.79 2.83
N GLY A 20 -18.57 -25.65 4.12
CA GLY A 20 -17.74 -26.60 4.87
C GLY A 20 -16.24 -26.30 4.86
N TYR A 21 -15.82 -25.13 4.37
CA TYR A 21 -14.42 -24.74 4.38
C TYR A 21 -13.89 -24.60 5.83
N PRO A 22 -12.64 -25.04 6.11
CA PRO A 22 -11.99 -24.79 7.37
C PRO A 22 -11.87 -23.29 7.66
N GLU A 23 -12.09 -22.90 8.91
CA GLU A 23 -12.06 -21.49 9.29
C GLU A 23 -10.72 -20.82 8.99
N THR A 24 -9.63 -21.56 9.20
CA THR A 24 -8.27 -21.11 8.91
C THR A 24 -8.10 -20.73 7.44
N GLU A 25 -8.63 -21.54 6.53
CA GLU A 25 -8.57 -21.28 5.08
C GLU A 25 -9.40 -20.06 4.70
N ILE A 26 -10.60 -19.92 5.27
CA ILE A 26 -11.44 -18.74 5.05
C ILE A 26 -10.71 -17.48 5.53
N LEU A 27 -10.09 -17.51 6.72
CA LEU A 27 -9.33 -16.37 7.24
C LEU A 27 -8.09 -16.06 6.39
N THR A 28 -7.43 -17.07 5.81
CA THR A 28 -6.34 -16.85 4.83
C THR A 28 -6.86 -16.14 3.58
N ILE A 29 -7.99 -16.56 3.03
CA ILE A 29 -8.62 -15.92 1.87
C ILE A 29 -8.96 -14.46 2.19
N LEU A 30 -9.60 -14.20 3.33
CA LEU A 30 -9.95 -12.85 3.76
C LEU A 30 -8.70 -11.99 3.98
N GLY A 31 -7.66 -12.53 4.61
CA GLY A 31 -6.40 -11.83 4.82
C GLY A 31 -5.72 -11.38 3.52
N GLN A 32 -5.95 -12.09 2.41
CA GLN A 32 -5.41 -11.73 1.09
C GLN A 32 -6.33 -10.83 0.26
N LYS A 33 -7.65 -10.86 0.49
CA LYS A 33 -8.64 -10.30 -0.44
C LYS A 33 -9.54 -9.23 0.17
N SER A 34 -9.64 -9.14 1.48
CA SER A 34 -10.55 -8.20 2.14
C SER A 34 -10.17 -6.76 1.82
N ARG A 35 -11.18 -5.94 1.51
CA ARG A 35 -11.00 -4.50 1.30
C ARG A 35 -10.66 -3.76 2.60
N ASP A 36 -10.93 -4.37 3.76
CA ASP A 36 -10.54 -3.80 5.05
C ASP A 36 -9.02 -3.71 5.23
N ASN A 37 -8.24 -4.50 4.49
CA ASN A 37 -6.78 -4.44 4.53
C ASN A 37 -6.22 -3.05 4.20
N SER A 38 -6.94 -2.25 3.40
CA SER A 38 -6.57 -0.88 3.06
C SER A 38 -7.40 0.19 3.80
N ARG A 39 -8.17 -0.22 4.83
CA ARG A 39 -9.05 0.67 5.61
C ARG A 39 -8.64 0.75 7.08
N THR A 40 -7.62 0.01 7.50
CA THR A 40 -7.04 0.18 8.83
C THR A 40 -6.59 1.63 9.01
N PRO A 41 -6.66 2.18 10.23
CA PRO A 41 -6.29 3.55 10.48
C PRO A 41 -4.87 3.89 10.02
N VAL A 42 -4.69 5.14 9.57
CA VAL A 42 -3.35 5.66 9.25
C VAL A 42 -2.50 5.66 10.52
N GLN A 43 -1.27 5.15 10.39
CA GLN A 43 -0.33 4.98 11.50
C GLN A 43 0.56 6.23 11.61
N TRP A 44 0.13 7.22 12.40
CA TRP A 44 0.83 8.50 12.54
C TRP A 44 2.07 8.41 13.43
N THR A 45 1.95 7.76 14.58
CA THR A 45 3.02 7.64 15.59
C THR A 45 3.12 6.22 16.14
N SER A 46 4.11 5.96 16.99
CA SER A 46 4.25 4.70 17.75
C SER A 46 3.42 4.65 19.05
N GLY A 47 2.62 5.69 19.31
CA GLY A 47 1.81 5.86 20.52
C GLY A 47 0.48 5.10 20.51
N GLU A 48 -0.41 5.42 21.45
CA GLU A 48 -1.74 4.80 21.52
C GLU A 48 -2.51 4.98 20.22
N ASN A 49 -3.16 3.91 19.73
CA ASN A 49 -3.89 3.86 18.46
C ASN A 49 -3.11 4.46 17.27
N ALA A 50 -1.79 4.31 17.26
CA ALA A 50 -0.90 4.91 16.27
C ALA A 50 -1.10 6.43 16.08
N GLY A 51 -1.60 7.16 17.09
CA GLY A 51 -1.93 8.57 16.99
C GLY A 51 -3.17 8.90 16.15
N PHE A 52 -3.94 7.89 15.70
CA PHE A 52 -5.15 8.09 14.89
C PHE A 52 -6.32 8.68 15.68
N THR A 53 -6.51 8.23 16.92
CA THR A 53 -7.61 8.66 17.78
C THR A 53 -7.26 8.46 19.26
N SER A 54 -7.82 9.30 20.12
CA SER A 54 -7.81 9.08 21.58
C SER A 54 -8.96 8.20 22.07
N GLY A 55 -9.89 7.82 21.18
CA GLY A 55 -11.01 6.92 21.47
C GLY A 55 -10.74 5.49 21.03
N THR A 56 -11.80 4.75 20.72
CA THR A 56 -11.69 3.42 20.12
C THR A 56 -11.77 3.54 18.60
N PRO A 57 -10.79 3.06 17.83
CA PRO A 57 -10.87 3.07 16.39
C PRO A 57 -12.02 2.15 15.92
N TRP A 58 -12.69 2.53 14.83
CA TRP A 58 -13.85 1.78 14.31
C TRP A 58 -13.47 0.39 13.76
N ILE A 59 -12.20 0.21 13.40
CA ILE A 59 -11.55 -1.04 12.99
C ILE A 59 -10.17 -1.11 13.66
N ASP A 60 -9.71 -2.32 13.98
CA ASP A 60 -8.46 -2.55 14.69
C ASP A 60 -7.24 -2.03 13.90
N ILE A 61 -6.19 -1.67 14.64
CA ILE A 61 -4.92 -1.18 14.09
C ILE A 61 -3.90 -2.33 14.13
N PRO A 62 -3.21 -2.62 13.01
CA PRO A 62 -2.16 -3.64 12.99
C PRO A 62 -1.02 -3.34 13.97
N ASP A 63 -0.52 -4.34 14.70
CA ASP A 63 0.53 -4.18 15.72
C ASP A 63 1.86 -3.61 15.18
N ASN A 64 2.07 -3.68 13.87
CA ASN A 64 3.26 -3.15 13.20
C ASN A 64 3.37 -1.62 13.26
N TYR A 65 2.36 -0.89 13.74
CA TYR A 65 2.37 0.57 13.82
C TYR A 65 3.51 1.14 14.69
N ARG A 66 4.04 0.33 15.62
CA ARG A 66 5.20 0.72 16.43
C ARG A 66 6.48 0.86 15.60
N GLU A 67 6.58 0.13 14.49
CA GLU A 67 7.71 0.14 13.56
C GLU A 67 7.39 0.96 12.30
N ILE A 68 6.17 0.83 11.78
CA ILE A 68 5.71 1.50 10.56
C ILE A 68 4.79 2.65 10.96
N ASN A 69 5.33 3.87 11.01
CA ASN A 69 4.52 5.06 11.24
C ASN A 69 5.15 6.31 10.60
N VAL A 70 4.34 7.36 10.45
CA VAL A 70 4.74 8.60 9.78
C VAL A 70 5.84 9.34 10.56
N GLU A 71 5.75 9.39 11.89
CA GLU A 71 6.75 10.01 12.77
C GLU A 71 8.14 9.42 12.51
N ALA A 72 8.31 8.10 12.60
CA ALA A 72 9.57 7.42 12.31
C ALA A 72 10.02 7.63 10.84
N ALA A 73 9.09 7.59 9.89
CA ALA A 73 9.41 7.78 8.48
C ALA A 73 9.84 9.21 8.13
N ILE A 74 9.47 10.22 8.93
CA ILE A 74 9.95 11.60 8.76
C ILE A 74 11.41 11.73 9.18
N GLU A 75 11.81 11.06 10.26
CA GLU A 75 13.17 11.11 10.82
C GLU A 75 14.18 10.29 10.02
N ASP A 76 13.73 9.23 9.33
CA ASP A 76 14.58 8.41 8.46
C ASP A 76 14.68 8.97 7.04
N ASP A 77 15.87 9.47 6.68
CA ASP A 77 16.21 9.99 5.34
C ASP A 77 16.14 8.94 4.21
N GLN A 78 16.17 7.65 4.55
CA GLN A 78 16.05 6.53 3.61
C GLN A 78 14.64 5.92 3.59
N SER A 79 13.67 6.52 4.28
CA SER A 79 12.33 5.95 4.38
C SER A 79 11.59 5.97 3.03
N ILE A 80 10.54 5.13 2.97
CA ILE A 80 9.61 5.12 1.84
C ILE A 80 8.98 6.51 1.66
N LEU A 81 8.64 7.22 2.74
CA LEU A 81 8.09 8.57 2.67
C LEU A 81 9.03 9.54 1.94
N GLN A 82 10.33 9.49 2.24
CA GLN A 82 11.32 10.34 1.56
C GLN A 82 11.49 9.96 0.09
N THR A 83 11.41 8.67 -0.23
CA THR A 83 11.39 8.21 -1.64
C THR A 83 10.20 8.81 -2.40
N TYR A 84 8.99 8.75 -1.84
CA TYR A 84 7.80 9.37 -2.46
C TYR A 84 7.94 10.89 -2.62
N ARG A 85 8.47 11.60 -1.61
CA ARG A 85 8.74 13.04 -1.70
C ARG A 85 9.71 13.36 -2.84
N LYS A 86 10.79 12.59 -2.99
CA LYS A 86 11.75 12.73 -4.09
C LYS A 86 11.09 12.48 -5.44
N LEU A 87 10.29 11.42 -5.59
CA LEU A 87 9.57 11.12 -6.84
C LEU A 87 8.57 12.21 -7.24
N ILE A 88 7.82 12.76 -6.27
CA ILE A 88 6.89 13.88 -6.51
C ILE A 88 7.66 15.13 -6.92
N LYS A 89 8.77 15.44 -6.22
CA LYS A 89 9.64 16.57 -6.57
C LYS A 89 10.17 16.44 -8.00
N LEU A 90 10.69 15.26 -8.36
CA LEU A 90 11.16 15.00 -9.72
C LEU A 90 10.04 15.26 -10.76
N ARG A 91 8.80 14.85 -10.48
CA ARG A 91 7.67 15.09 -11.39
C ARG A 91 7.38 16.58 -11.61
N HIS A 92 7.55 17.41 -10.58
CA HIS A 92 7.34 18.85 -10.67
C HIS A 92 8.50 19.60 -11.33
N GLU A 93 9.73 19.09 -11.20
CA GLU A 93 10.94 19.74 -11.70
C GLU A 93 11.32 19.29 -13.12
N HIS A 94 10.87 18.12 -13.56
CA HIS A 94 11.25 17.54 -14.84
C HIS A 94 10.03 17.22 -15.72
N ASP A 95 9.84 18.04 -16.75
CA ASP A 95 8.79 17.89 -17.77
C ASP A 95 8.77 16.51 -18.43
N ILE A 96 9.93 15.86 -18.58
CA ILE A 96 10.05 14.51 -19.15
C ILE A 96 9.20 13.47 -18.39
N ILE A 97 8.94 13.66 -17.10
CA ILE A 97 8.10 12.77 -16.29
C ILE A 97 6.62 12.98 -16.58
N THR A 98 6.21 14.19 -16.95
CA THR A 98 4.81 14.51 -17.27
C THR A 98 4.49 14.31 -18.75
N TYR A 99 5.34 14.84 -19.64
CA TYR A 99 5.07 14.94 -21.07
C TYR A 99 5.90 13.97 -21.92
N GLY A 100 6.96 13.38 -21.36
CA GLY A 100 7.78 12.43 -22.11
C GLY A 100 6.99 11.18 -22.47
N ASN A 101 7.16 10.72 -23.71
CA ASN A 101 6.58 9.47 -24.16
C ASN A 101 7.17 8.28 -23.37
N ILE A 102 6.57 7.10 -23.52
CA ILE A 102 7.05 5.87 -22.89
C ILE A 102 7.40 4.90 -24.01
N GLU A 103 8.64 4.40 -24.00
CA GLU A 103 9.11 3.33 -24.87
C GLU A 103 9.45 2.11 -24.01
N PRO A 104 8.58 1.08 -23.96
CA PRO A 104 8.85 -0.13 -23.20
C PRO A 104 10.04 -0.92 -23.78
N LEU A 105 10.87 -1.49 -22.91
CA LEU A 105 12.05 -2.29 -23.27
C LEU A 105 11.99 -3.65 -22.59
N TYR A 106 12.61 -4.66 -23.23
CA TYR A 106 12.74 -6.02 -22.68
C TYR A 106 11.40 -6.65 -22.26
N MET A 107 10.32 -6.42 -23.02
CA MET A 107 8.96 -6.86 -22.69
C MET A 107 8.81 -8.38 -22.53
N ASP A 108 9.70 -9.17 -23.11
CA ASP A 108 9.69 -10.63 -23.01
C ASP A 108 10.49 -11.17 -21.81
N HIS A 109 11.06 -10.30 -20.95
CA HIS A 109 11.87 -10.72 -19.81
C HIS A 109 11.01 -10.87 -18.53
N ASP A 110 11.00 -12.06 -17.94
CA ASP A 110 10.11 -12.45 -16.82
C ASP A 110 10.28 -11.69 -15.49
N GLY A 111 11.33 -10.88 -15.37
CA GLY A 111 11.74 -10.25 -14.11
C GLY A 111 12.21 -8.80 -14.22
N LEU A 112 12.13 -8.19 -15.41
CA LEU A 112 12.55 -6.81 -15.62
C LEU A 112 11.36 -5.99 -16.12
N PHE A 113 11.17 -4.81 -15.54
CA PHE A 113 10.22 -3.82 -16.02
C PHE A 113 11.00 -2.54 -16.33
N VAL A 114 11.37 -2.38 -17.60
CA VAL A 114 12.29 -1.33 -18.05
C VAL A 114 11.63 -0.52 -19.15
N TYR A 115 11.75 0.80 -19.10
CA TYR A 115 11.27 1.66 -20.16
C TYR A 115 12.09 2.94 -20.25
N LYS A 116 12.09 3.54 -21.43
CA LYS A 116 12.60 4.90 -21.61
C LYS A 116 11.47 5.90 -21.52
N ARG A 117 11.82 7.07 -20.97
CA ARG A 117 11.06 8.30 -21.15
C ARG A 117 11.85 9.19 -22.09
N HIS A 118 11.23 9.74 -23.13
CA HIS A 118 11.88 10.68 -24.03
C HIS A 118 11.05 11.95 -24.20
N TYR A 119 11.69 13.11 -24.07
CA TYR A 119 11.08 14.42 -24.26
C TYR A 119 12.12 15.43 -24.77
N LYS A 120 11.88 15.98 -25.97
CA LYS A 120 12.82 16.87 -26.67
C LYS A 120 14.20 16.19 -26.81
N ASP A 121 15.27 16.78 -26.28
CA ASP A 121 16.63 16.25 -26.38
C ASP A 121 17.04 15.43 -25.14
N GLU A 122 16.10 15.12 -24.24
CA GLU A 122 16.37 14.38 -22.99
C GLU A 122 15.76 12.96 -23.04
N THR A 123 16.50 11.99 -22.50
CA THR A 123 16.04 10.61 -22.35
C THR A 123 16.41 10.08 -20.98
N TRP A 124 15.44 9.52 -20.27
CA TRP A 124 15.64 8.79 -19.02
C TRP A 124 15.39 7.30 -19.23
N LEU A 125 16.16 6.47 -18.53
CA LEU A 125 15.93 5.02 -18.44
C LEU A 125 15.41 4.73 -17.03
N VAL A 126 14.26 4.06 -16.96
CA VAL A 126 13.67 3.56 -15.72
C VAL A 126 13.66 2.04 -15.78
#